data_AF-A0A9P9Y6Z8-F1
#
_entry.id   AF-A0A9P9Y6Z8-F1
#
_cell.length_a   1.000
_cell.length_b   1.000
_cell.length_c   1.000
_cell.angle_alpha   90.00
_cell.angle_beta   90.00
_cell.angle_gamma   90.00
#
_symmetry.space_group_name_H-M   'P 1'
#
loop_
_entity.id
_entity.type
_entity.pdbx_description
1 polymer ?
#
loop_
_entity_poly.entity_id
_entity_poly.type
_entity_poly.pdbx_seq_one_letter_code
_entity_poly.pdbx_strand_id
1 'polypeptide(L)'
;MMEVHNALGLNYEVSDPDYYRKVLIKMYWDDSETPNVLALIGDFFCLGYSMAANCQSLPFTVPVKPSEEKNFGVAAAFNCYLPMPFNKRARIEIENHMGQSPAKSRNILMRSASLSDPIALARDSHGFTPALAEILPVNEFWPQQMVFGDIQEAFWRWHISSALSGQRDHTRTINMHYIRCLRPPKMSKVGKIHQFELLFVISTDLGDSLLVPDEPLEINVRAALPTASKTITVPLTKNGQLFWKPGQRVLKQGFSSMIVSAAIDCGRAVEICISVADELSARSAQDVLDPGKKTGLVMPLFLTLDGNMDGQEVSVRKIILGEDPRAPWLQIVEDLGEPKSLARHVWDGGVVAVCGLAETTQKTMTGPSQGECLIAIKDVLTSPKPLNILELGCGVGLLGLGFAAASAQIRFSTEHERTVLMTDLQDAEEQVRANIHRASTEPGMSLDFESLDWEQGRQGHFGSAVKARYWDLIMFSDCTYNVDVLPALVGTLSTLHEMNAAHPGKGPTRLFMATKPRHSSENEVFALLAKNGWVKRVKQVVRLPVMGADDQRVELYSFEKS
;
A
#
# COMPACT_ATOMS: atom_id res chain seq x y z
N MET A 1 -20.25 3.94 19.88
CA MET A 1 -19.81 2.93 18.91
C MET A 1 -18.78 2.09 19.64
N MET A 2 -19.00 0.78 19.79
CA MET A 2 -18.07 -0.09 20.53
C MET A 2 -16.79 -0.28 19.72
N GLU A 3 -15.70 0.30 20.21
CA GLU A 3 -14.35 0.21 19.65
C GLU A 3 -13.69 -1.10 20.08
N VAL A 4 -13.19 -1.87 19.12
CA VAL A 4 -12.35 -3.04 19.38
C VAL A 4 -11.02 -2.55 19.98
N HIS A 5 -10.81 -2.82 21.26
CA HIS A 5 -9.53 -2.59 21.93
C HIS A 5 -8.43 -3.42 21.27
N ASN A 6 -7.16 -2.99 21.42
CA ASN A 6 -6.01 -3.88 21.24
C ASN A 6 -6.35 -5.22 21.91
N ALA A 7 -6.14 -6.33 21.21
CA ALA A 7 -6.37 -7.66 21.76
C ALA A 7 -5.80 -7.71 23.18
N LEU A 8 -6.63 -8.15 24.14
CA LEU A 8 -6.25 -8.45 25.52
C LEU A 8 -5.25 -9.62 25.55
N GLY A 9 -4.08 -9.43 24.94
CA GLY A 9 -2.84 -10.03 25.39
C GLY A 9 -2.24 -9.05 26.38
N LEU A 10 -2.00 -9.51 27.60
CA LEU A 10 -1.34 -8.73 28.64
C LEU A 10 0.02 -8.25 28.13
N ASN A 11 0.09 -7.00 27.64
CA ASN A 11 1.33 -6.25 27.61
C ASN A 11 1.72 -6.04 29.08
N TYR A 12 2.51 -6.96 29.63
CA TYR A 12 3.20 -6.77 30.91
C TYR A 12 4.34 -5.74 30.80
N GLU A 13 4.31 -4.86 29.81
CA GLU A 13 5.12 -3.65 29.81
C GLU A 13 4.34 -2.57 30.55
N VAL A 14 4.62 -2.43 31.85
CA VAL A 14 4.25 -1.23 32.59
C VAL A 14 5.05 -0.08 31.97
N SER A 15 4.41 0.65 31.05
CA SER A 15 5.04 1.81 30.45
C SER A 15 5.22 2.88 31.52
N ASP A 16 6.44 3.40 31.62
CA ASP A 16 6.75 4.48 32.55
C ASP A 16 5.92 5.71 32.17
N PRO A 17 5.01 6.19 33.03
CA PRO A 17 4.16 7.35 32.71
C PRO A 17 5.00 8.60 32.40
N ASP A 18 6.21 8.68 32.94
CA ASP A 18 7.15 9.80 32.77
C ASP A 18 8.20 9.56 31.67
N TYR A 19 8.01 8.55 30.80
CA TYR A 19 8.97 8.17 29.76
C TYR A 19 9.55 9.37 28.99
N TYR A 20 8.72 10.29 28.50
CA TYR A 20 9.18 11.44 27.69
C TYR A 20 9.89 12.52 28.51
N ARG A 21 9.90 12.40 29.84
CA ARG A 21 10.60 13.26 30.78
C ARG A 21 11.85 12.62 31.37
N LYS A 22 12.12 11.36 31.05
CA LYS A 22 13.32 10.62 31.47
C LYS A 22 14.34 10.49 30.35
N VAL A 23 14.06 11.06 29.19
CA VAL A 23 14.97 11.07 28.04
C VAL A 23 15.30 12.52 27.69
N LEU A 24 16.58 12.85 27.71
CA LEU A 24 17.11 14.15 27.29
C LEU A 24 17.55 14.07 25.83
N ILE A 25 17.25 15.12 25.08
CA ILE A 25 17.89 15.43 23.81
C ILE A 25 18.89 16.58 24.02
N LYS A 26 20.13 16.33 23.62
CA LYS A 26 21.20 17.33 23.61
C LYS A 26 21.62 17.59 22.19
N MET A 27 21.76 18.85 21.82
CA MET A 27 22.29 19.22 20.51
C MET A 27 23.38 20.26 20.67
N TYR A 28 24.46 20.11 19.92
CA TYR A 28 25.67 20.91 19.98
C TYR A 28 26.01 21.38 18.57
N TRP A 29 26.24 22.68 18.43
CA TRP A 29 26.57 23.32 17.16
C TRP A 29 28.04 23.71 17.15
N ASP A 30 28.72 23.51 16.02
CA ASP A 30 30.04 24.09 15.72
C ASP A 30 31.09 23.90 16.83
N ASP A 31 31.24 22.65 17.28
CA ASP A 31 32.18 22.25 18.34
C ASP A 31 31.91 22.85 19.72
N SER A 32 30.72 23.39 19.97
CA SER A 32 30.34 23.89 21.30
C SER A 32 30.58 22.83 22.38
N GLU A 33 31.30 23.21 23.44
CA GLU A 33 31.57 22.37 24.61
C GLU A 33 30.29 22.08 25.41
N THR A 34 29.35 23.04 25.40
CA THR A 34 28.05 22.95 26.08
C THR A 34 26.89 22.75 25.10
N PRO A 35 25.83 22.00 25.46
CA PRO A 35 24.71 21.79 24.55
C PRO A 35 23.96 23.10 24.26
N ASN A 36 23.78 23.42 22.98
CA ASN A 36 22.99 24.56 22.51
C ASN A 36 21.49 24.29 22.59
N VAL A 37 21.09 23.02 22.50
CA VAL A 37 19.75 22.54 22.84
C VAL A 37 19.91 21.48 23.92
N LEU A 38 19.26 21.67 25.06
CA LEU A 38 19.15 20.67 26.13
C LEU A 38 17.71 20.67 26.57
N ALA A 39 16.98 19.62 26.22
CA ALA A 39 15.56 19.51 26.51
C ALA A 39 15.18 18.08 26.84
N LEU A 40 14.07 17.91 27.56
CA LEU A 40 13.38 16.62 27.60
C LEU A 40 12.84 16.33 26.20
N ILE A 41 12.90 15.06 25.77
CA ILE A 41 12.49 14.70 24.42
C ILE A 41 11.02 15.05 24.16
N GLY A 42 10.14 14.85 25.15
CA GLY A 42 8.74 15.25 25.03
C GLY A 42 8.58 16.76 24.85
N ASP A 43 9.22 17.53 25.72
CA ASP A 43 9.14 18.99 25.71
C ASP A 43 9.65 19.59 24.39
N PHE A 44 10.73 19.04 23.83
CA PHE A 44 11.27 19.46 22.54
C PHE A 44 10.25 19.33 21.40
N PHE A 45 9.41 18.29 21.43
CA PHE A 45 8.36 18.04 20.43
C PHE A 45 6.97 18.56 20.86
N CYS A 46 6.92 19.51 21.79
CA CYS A 46 5.68 20.10 22.30
C CYS A 46 4.75 19.13 23.06
N LEU A 47 5.27 17.99 23.53
CA LEU A 47 4.58 17.11 24.48
C LEU A 47 4.92 17.48 25.93
N GLY A 48 4.13 18.37 26.50
CA GLY A 48 4.26 18.73 27.91
C GLY A 48 3.90 17.60 28.87
N TYR A 49 4.60 17.51 30.00
CA TYR A 49 4.29 16.64 31.13
C TYR A 49 4.31 15.12 30.85
N SER A 50 4.94 14.65 29.77
CA SER A 50 4.88 13.22 29.36
C SER A 50 3.49 12.72 28.95
N MET A 51 2.53 13.63 28.80
CA MET A 51 1.20 13.30 28.34
C MET A 51 1.19 13.31 26.82
N ALA A 52 0.94 12.15 26.21
CA ALA A 52 0.89 12.08 24.75
C ALA A 52 -0.37 12.77 24.25
N ALA A 53 -0.21 13.78 23.40
CA ALA A 53 -1.31 14.51 22.78
C ALA A 53 -0.96 14.82 21.32
N ASN A 54 -1.98 14.95 20.48
CA ASN A 54 -1.72 15.42 19.12
C ASN A 54 -1.17 16.84 19.16
N CYS A 55 -0.04 17.05 18.50
CA CYS A 55 0.52 18.39 18.30
C CYS A 55 0.87 18.56 16.83
N GLN A 56 0.40 19.64 16.22
CA GLN A 56 0.75 19.98 14.86
C GLN A 56 1.04 21.47 14.77
N SER A 57 2.23 21.79 14.26
CA SER A 57 2.67 23.13 13.93
C SER A 57 3.48 23.08 12.63
N LEU A 58 3.87 24.24 12.11
CA LEU A 58 4.71 24.30 10.91
C LEU A 58 6.01 23.48 11.06
N PRO A 59 6.74 23.57 12.19
CA PRO A 59 7.95 22.78 12.39
C PRO A 59 7.77 21.47 13.17
N PHE A 60 6.65 21.17 13.82
CA PHE A 60 6.52 19.96 14.66
C PHE A 60 5.22 19.19 14.37
N THR A 61 5.29 17.87 14.29
CA THR A 61 4.13 16.98 14.20
C THR A 61 4.28 15.77 15.12
N VAL A 62 3.33 15.61 16.04
CA VAL A 62 3.22 14.50 16.98
C VAL A 62 1.85 13.87 16.82
N PRO A 63 1.72 12.74 16.11
CA PRO A 63 0.46 12.00 16.06
C PRO A 63 0.35 11.03 17.24
N VAL A 64 -0.84 10.99 17.84
CA VAL A 64 -1.26 10.08 18.90
C VAL A 64 -2.64 9.56 18.56
N LYS A 65 -2.89 8.26 18.78
CA LYS A 65 -4.22 7.69 18.53
C LYS A 65 -5.27 8.40 19.38
N PRO A 66 -6.49 8.68 18.86
CA PRO A 66 -7.53 9.34 19.64
C PRO A 66 -7.87 8.63 20.96
N SER A 67 -7.83 7.29 20.98
CA SER A 67 -8.08 6.46 22.17
C SER A 67 -6.95 6.52 23.20
N GLU A 68 -5.76 6.93 22.79
CA GLU A 68 -4.56 7.02 23.64
C GLU A 68 -4.23 8.48 23.99
N GLU A 69 -4.91 9.46 23.39
CA GLU A 69 -4.67 10.88 23.60
C GLU A 69 -4.92 11.29 25.06
N LYS A 70 -4.07 12.19 25.56
CA LYS A 70 -4.08 12.71 26.94
C LYS A 70 -3.83 11.65 28.02
N ASN A 71 -3.23 10.53 27.65
CA ASN A 71 -2.76 9.52 28.60
C ASN A 71 -1.24 9.58 28.79
N PHE A 72 -0.80 9.15 29.97
CA PHE A 72 0.62 9.00 30.31
C PHE A 72 1.12 7.61 29.92
N GLY A 73 2.40 7.51 29.53
CA GLY A 73 3.03 6.23 29.22
C GLY A 73 2.59 5.61 27.87
N VAL A 74 1.77 6.28 27.07
CA VAL A 74 1.41 5.79 25.73
C VAL A 74 2.44 6.23 24.69
N ALA A 75 2.53 5.46 23.60
CA ALA A 75 3.48 5.74 22.53
C ALA A 75 3.00 6.92 21.66
N ALA A 76 3.92 7.80 21.29
CA ALA A 76 3.73 8.90 20.36
C ALA A 76 4.86 8.88 19.33
N ALA A 77 4.56 9.29 18.09
CA ALA A 77 5.60 9.51 17.09
C ALA A 77 6.04 10.98 17.10
N PHE A 78 7.32 11.24 16.85
CA PHE A 78 7.89 12.58 16.90
C PHE A 78 8.47 13.00 15.56
N ASN A 79 7.97 14.10 15.00
CA ASN A 79 8.48 14.67 13.76
C ASN A 79 8.76 16.16 13.95
N CYS A 80 9.88 16.64 13.43
CA CYS A 80 10.14 18.08 13.33
C CYS A 80 10.91 18.46 12.06
N TYR A 81 10.74 19.71 11.63
CA TYR A 81 11.31 20.32 10.44
C TYR A 81 11.72 21.76 10.77
N LEU A 82 12.96 21.93 11.23
CA LEU A 82 13.53 23.23 11.61
C LEU A 82 14.74 23.56 10.73
N PRO A 83 14.93 24.83 10.34
CA PRO A 83 16.23 25.29 9.86
C PRO A 83 17.22 25.22 11.03
N MET A 84 18.31 24.48 10.83
CA MET A 84 19.27 24.21 11.91
C MET A 84 20.28 25.36 12.04
N PRO A 85 20.55 25.87 13.26
CA PRO A 85 21.36 27.08 13.46
C PRO A 85 22.86 26.77 13.65
N PHE A 86 23.45 25.95 12.78
CA PHE A 86 24.89 25.63 12.81
C PHE A 86 25.53 25.89 11.44
N ASN A 87 26.83 26.17 11.41
CA ASN A 87 27.57 26.53 10.20
C ASN A 87 28.51 25.41 9.73
N LYS A 88 29.11 24.66 10.65
CA LYS A 88 30.11 23.64 10.40
C LYS A 88 29.59 22.25 10.75
N ARG A 89 29.09 22.06 11.97
CA ARG A 89 28.68 20.73 12.43
C ARG A 89 27.58 20.75 13.48
N ALA A 90 26.83 19.66 13.48
CA ALA A 90 25.90 19.29 14.52
C ALA A 90 26.43 18.07 15.28
N ARG A 91 26.16 18.00 16.58
CA ARG A 91 26.22 16.76 17.37
C ARG A 91 24.91 16.65 18.13
N ILE A 92 24.25 15.51 18.04
CA ILE A 92 23.00 15.24 18.77
C ILE A 92 23.21 14.01 19.65
N GLU A 93 22.84 14.10 20.91
CA GLU A 93 22.92 13.02 21.88
C GLU A 93 21.55 12.78 22.51
N ILE A 94 21.28 11.52 22.84
CA ILE A 94 20.13 11.15 23.64
C ILE A 94 20.63 10.49 24.91
N GLU A 95 20.24 11.05 26.05
CA GLU A 95 20.57 10.51 27.36
C GLU A 95 19.30 9.96 28.00
N ASN A 96 19.33 8.68 28.36
CA ASN A 96 18.21 8.00 28.99
C ASN A 96 18.47 7.85 30.50
N HIS A 97 17.62 8.45 31.32
CA HIS A 97 17.67 8.44 32.78
C HIS A 97 16.68 7.45 33.43
N MET A 98 16.10 6.53 32.66
CA MET A 98 15.30 5.45 33.25
C MET A 98 16.19 4.57 34.13
N GLY A 99 15.82 4.44 35.41
CA GLY A 99 16.52 3.57 36.36
C GLY A 99 16.50 2.10 35.91
N GLN A 100 17.45 1.30 36.42
CA GLN A 100 17.57 -0.14 36.16
C GLN A 100 16.31 -0.89 36.61
N SER A 101 15.30 -0.98 35.74
CA SER A 101 14.13 -1.83 35.89
C SER A 101 13.99 -2.70 34.63
N PRO A 102 13.50 -3.95 34.70
CA PRO A 102 13.62 -4.94 33.62
C PRO A 102 12.79 -4.65 32.36
N ALA A 103 12.15 -3.49 32.27
CA ALA A 103 11.45 -3.04 31.07
C ALA A 103 12.49 -2.68 30.01
N LYS A 104 12.58 -3.54 28.98
CA LYS A 104 13.50 -3.42 27.85
C LYS A 104 13.54 -1.98 27.34
N SER A 105 14.74 -1.42 27.28
CA SER A 105 15.03 -0.12 26.67
C SER A 105 14.43 -0.05 25.26
N ARG A 106 13.49 0.87 25.03
CA ARG A 106 13.02 1.18 23.67
C ARG A 106 14.18 1.78 22.88
N ASN A 107 14.56 1.13 21.78
CA ASN A 107 15.64 1.60 20.91
C ASN A 107 15.22 2.91 20.23
N ILE A 108 16.04 3.95 20.37
CA ILE A 108 15.86 5.23 19.70
C ILE A 108 16.73 5.20 18.44
N LEU A 109 16.08 5.11 17.27
CA LEU A 109 16.78 5.05 15.98
C LEU A 109 16.90 6.45 15.38
N MET A 110 18.14 6.94 15.25
CA MET A 110 18.41 8.23 14.61
C MET A 110 18.75 8.07 13.13
N ARG A 111 18.18 8.90 12.24
CA ARG A 111 18.55 8.93 10.81
C ARG A 111 18.67 10.37 10.29
N SER A 112 19.68 10.63 9.47
CA SER A 112 20.00 11.95 8.88
C SER A 112 20.27 11.83 7.36
N ALA A 113 19.81 12.79 6.54
CA ALA A 113 20.22 13.00 5.14
C ALA A 113 20.38 14.50 4.77
N SER A 114 21.47 14.86 4.05
CA SER A 114 21.76 16.21 3.51
C SER A 114 21.25 16.36 2.07
N LEU A 115 20.93 17.60 1.65
CA LEU A 115 20.27 17.93 0.36
C LEU A 115 21.15 18.73 -0.63
N SER A 116 22.45 18.93 -0.37
CA SER A 116 23.24 19.99 -1.03
C SER A 116 24.22 19.63 -2.15
N ASP A 117 24.21 18.45 -2.80
CA ASP A 117 24.87 18.30 -4.12
C ASP A 117 24.42 17.05 -4.93
N PRO A 118 23.87 17.18 -6.17
CA PRO A 118 23.35 16.02 -6.92
C PRO A 118 24.36 15.24 -7.79
N ILE A 119 25.63 15.68 -7.95
CA ILE A 119 26.55 15.11 -8.97
C ILE A 119 27.91 14.59 -8.43
N ALA A 120 28.24 14.78 -7.14
CA ALA A 120 29.55 14.37 -6.60
C ALA A 120 29.68 12.87 -6.21
N LEU A 121 28.62 12.06 -6.27
CA LEU A 121 28.66 10.65 -5.81
C LEU A 121 29.23 9.64 -6.82
N ALA A 122 29.78 10.07 -7.96
CA ALA A 122 30.24 9.19 -9.04
C ALA A 122 31.77 9.12 -9.28
N ARG A 123 32.62 9.77 -8.47
CA ARG A 123 34.08 9.63 -8.59
C ARG A 123 34.77 9.71 -7.23
N ASP A 124 35.25 8.57 -6.74
CA ASP A 124 36.68 8.36 -6.52
C ASP A 124 36.97 6.95 -5.99
N SER A 125 37.41 6.11 -6.92
CA SER A 125 38.35 5.03 -6.67
C SER A 125 39.65 5.62 -6.10
N HIS A 126 40.03 5.16 -4.89
CA HIS A 126 41.22 5.50 -4.10
C HIS A 126 41.00 6.49 -2.94
N GLY A 127 40.60 5.92 -1.80
CA GLY A 127 41.16 6.26 -0.49
C GLY A 127 40.86 7.64 0.09
N PHE A 128 39.61 7.89 0.48
CA PHE A 128 39.27 8.74 1.64
C PHE A 128 37.96 8.23 2.24
N THR A 129 37.95 7.97 3.55
CA THR A 129 36.80 7.49 4.34
C THR A 129 35.82 8.62 4.68
N PRO A 130 34.54 8.57 4.25
CA PRO A 130 33.47 9.32 4.89
C PRO A 130 33.04 8.59 6.17
N ALA A 131 32.97 9.31 7.29
CA ALA A 131 32.69 8.76 8.61
C ALA A 131 31.33 8.02 8.68
N LEU A 132 31.39 6.70 8.82
CA LEU A 132 30.29 5.87 9.29
C LEU A 132 30.03 6.18 10.76
N ALA A 133 28.81 6.61 11.11
CA ALA A 133 28.33 6.54 12.47
C ALA A 133 28.02 5.07 12.79
N GLU A 134 28.97 4.39 13.45
CA GLU A 134 28.80 3.03 13.93
C GLU A 134 28.15 3.07 15.32
N ILE A 135 26.94 2.53 15.47
CA ILE A 135 26.35 2.23 16.77
C ILE A 135 26.86 0.83 17.17
N LEU A 136 27.81 0.76 18.10
CA LEU A 136 28.27 -0.51 18.66
C LEU A 136 27.19 -1.12 19.58
N PRO A 137 27.07 -2.46 19.64
CA PRO A 137 26.07 -3.14 20.44
C PRO A 137 26.26 -2.89 21.94
N VAL A 138 25.12 -2.81 22.63
CA VAL A 138 25.01 -2.61 24.08
C VAL A 138 25.69 -3.75 24.82
N ASN A 139 26.88 -3.50 25.36
CA ASN A 139 27.34 -4.07 26.62
C ASN A 139 28.43 -3.15 27.21
N GLU A 140 28.23 -2.81 28.48
CA GLU A 140 29.16 -2.13 29.39
C GLU A 140 29.40 -0.62 29.23
N PHE A 141 28.84 0.12 30.20
CA PHE A 141 29.26 1.40 30.80
C PHE A 141 29.80 2.53 29.89
N TRP A 142 29.16 3.72 30.00
CA TRP A 142 29.54 5.10 29.60
C TRP A 142 28.52 5.82 28.65
N PRO A 143 28.31 7.15 28.79
CA PRO A 143 27.39 7.93 27.97
C PRO A 143 27.83 7.98 26.49
N GLN A 144 26.90 7.75 25.57
CA GLN A 144 27.15 7.69 24.12
C GLN A 144 27.29 9.10 23.51
N GLN A 145 28.42 9.36 22.85
CA GLN A 145 28.74 10.58 22.10
C GLN A 145 28.62 10.32 20.59
N MET A 146 27.90 11.15 19.83
CA MET A 146 27.93 11.15 18.35
C MET A 146 28.55 12.45 17.83
N VAL A 147 29.65 12.39 17.07
CA VAL A 147 30.35 13.55 16.50
C VAL A 147 30.20 13.54 14.97
N PHE A 148 29.70 14.62 14.37
CA PHE A 148 29.65 14.80 12.91
C PHE A 148 30.62 15.93 12.50
N GLY A 149 31.31 15.79 11.36
CA GLY A 149 32.26 16.77 10.80
C GLY A 149 31.71 17.55 9.61
N ASP A 150 32.30 18.72 9.36
CA ASP A 150 32.01 19.79 8.37
C ASP A 150 31.01 19.50 7.24
N ILE A 151 29.80 20.07 7.34
CA ILE A 151 28.83 20.20 6.22
C ILE A 151 28.08 21.53 6.35
N GLN A 152 28.21 22.39 5.33
CA GLN A 152 27.83 23.81 5.41
C GLN A 152 26.35 24.17 5.22
N GLU A 153 25.48 23.31 4.67
CA GLU A 153 24.03 23.55 4.67
C GLU A 153 23.28 22.23 4.52
N ALA A 154 22.32 21.94 5.41
CA ALA A 154 21.46 20.75 5.29
C ALA A 154 20.15 20.86 6.07
N PHE A 155 19.05 20.43 5.41
CA PHE A 155 17.71 20.21 5.95
C PHE A 155 17.50 18.70 6.19
N TRP A 156 16.94 18.29 7.34
CA TRP A 156 16.99 16.90 7.82
C TRP A 156 15.59 16.29 8.12
N ARG A 157 15.43 14.95 7.98
CA ARG A 157 14.16 14.15 8.13
C ARG A 157 14.40 12.93 9.06
N TRP A 158 13.45 12.57 9.94
CA TRP A 158 13.61 11.52 10.97
C TRP A 158 12.47 10.47 10.96
N HIS A 159 12.81 9.19 11.22
CA HIS A 159 11.90 8.03 11.40
C HIS A 159 12.46 7.11 12.50
N ILE A 160 11.64 6.68 13.47
CA ILE A 160 11.99 5.65 14.48
C ILE A 160 11.07 4.43 14.28
N SER A 161 11.65 3.26 14.07
CA SER A 161 10.99 1.94 14.14
C SER A 161 11.96 0.93 14.75
N SER A 162 11.45 0.03 15.58
CA SER A 162 12.17 -1.02 16.30
C SER A 162 12.42 -2.24 15.40
N ALA A 163 13.68 -2.65 15.22
CA ALA A 163 14.01 -3.98 14.72
C ALA A 163 15.35 -4.49 15.29
N LEU A 164 15.32 -5.73 15.78
CA LEU A 164 16.46 -6.55 16.17
C LEU A 164 17.20 -7.09 14.93
N SER A 165 18.45 -7.47 15.18
CA SER A 165 19.52 -7.92 14.26
C SER A 165 19.12 -8.84 13.09
N GLY A 166 19.62 -8.50 11.90
CA GLY A 166 19.69 -9.36 10.71
C GLY A 166 20.36 -8.59 9.56
N GLN A 167 21.18 -9.26 8.76
CA GLN A 167 22.12 -8.70 7.79
C GLN A 167 21.55 -7.61 6.85
N ARG A 168 22.38 -6.60 6.55
CA ARG A 168 22.11 -5.47 5.66
C ARG A 168 21.83 -5.94 4.23
N ASP A 169 20.61 -5.73 3.77
CA ASP A 169 20.29 -5.62 2.34
C ASP A 169 19.92 -4.16 2.06
N HIS A 170 20.74 -3.48 1.26
CA HIS A 170 20.57 -2.07 0.93
C HIS A 170 19.67 -1.93 -0.30
N THR A 171 18.37 -1.94 -0.10
CA THR A 171 17.40 -1.50 -1.13
C THR A 171 16.40 -0.55 -0.51
N ARG A 172 16.39 0.71 -0.95
CA ARG A 172 15.22 1.58 -0.76
C ARG A 172 14.10 1.00 -1.63
N THR A 173 13.11 0.37 -1.02
CA THR A 173 11.93 -0.16 -1.70
C THR A 173 11.03 1.02 -2.13
N ILE A 174 11.00 1.37 -3.43
CA ILE A 174 10.13 2.42 -4.02
C ILE A 174 9.30 1.84 -5.17
N ASN A 175 8.00 2.18 -5.28
CA ASN A 175 6.89 1.36 -5.85
C ASN A 175 6.26 1.88 -7.16
N MET A 176 5.30 1.14 -7.77
CA MET A 176 4.32 1.77 -8.67
C MET A 176 3.60 2.89 -7.91
N HIS A 177 3.26 3.97 -8.61
CA HIS A 177 2.63 5.13 -7.98
C HIS A 177 1.15 5.22 -8.31
N TYR A 178 0.40 5.84 -7.41
CA TYR A 178 -1.04 5.99 -7.46
C TYR A 178 -1.39 7.45 -7.25
N ILE A 179 -2.23 7.99 -8.11
CA ILE A 179 -2.89 9.27 -7.82
C ILE A 179 -3.94 8.98 -6.75
N ARG A 180 -3.90 9.68 -5.61
CA ARG A 180 -4.84 9.54 -4.50
C ARG A 180 -5.39 10.90 -4.09
N CYS A 181 -6.71 11.06 -4.08
CA CYS A 181 -7.33 12.26 -3.54
C CYS A 181 -7.33 12.21 -2.01
N LEU A 182 -6.91 13.31 -1.37
CA LEU A 182 -6.86 13.42 0.08
C LEU A 182 -8.23 13.71 0.70
N ARG A 183 -9.17 14.19 -0.10
CA ARG A 183 -10.56 14.46 0.28
C ARG A 183 -11.45 14.53 -0.95
N PRO A 184 -12.77 14.41 -0.78
CA PRO A 184 -13.70 14.50 -1.90
C PRO A 184 -13.56 15.86 -2.61
N PRO A 185 -13.84 15.94 -3.92
CA PRO A 185 -13.79 17.20 -4.65
C PRO A 185 -14.68 18.26 -3.98
N LYS A 186 -14.12 19.45 -3.74
CA LYS A 186 -14.91 20.54 -3.16
C LYS A 186 -15.66 21.24 -4.27
N MET A 187 -16.99 21.20 -4.21
CA MET A 187 -17.86 21.88 -5.16
C MET A 187 -18.21 23.29 -4.70
N SER A 188 -18.36 24.19 -5.66
CA SER A 188 -18.89 25.54 -5.46
C SER A 188 -19.55 26.02 -6.76
N LYS A 189 -20.38 27.05 -6.69
CA LYS A 189 -21.04 27.62 -7.87
C LYS A 189 -20.75 29.11 -7.95
N VAL A 190 -20.20 29.55 -9.09
CA VAL A 190 -19.94 30.97 -9.37
C VAL A 190 -20.87 31.38 -10.53
N GLY A 191 -21.93 32.10 -10.19
CA GLY A 191 -23.02 32.38 -11.13
C GLY A 191 -23.72 31.09 -11.60
N LYS A 192 -23.66 30.79 -12.89
CA LYS A 192 -24.22 29.54 -13.47
C LYS A 192 -23.18 28.43 -13.67
N ILE A 193 -21.92 28.69 -13.36
CA ILE A 193 -20.82 27.74 -13.62
C ILE A 193 -20.47 27.03 -12.33
N HIS A 194 -20.51 25.71 -12.36
CA HIS A 194 -19.98 24.86 -11.30
C HIS A 194 -18.45 24.89 -11.35
N GLN A 195 -17.84 25.13 -10.19
CA GLN A 195 -16.41 25.01 -9.97
C GLN A 195 -16.15 23.86 -9.01
N PHE A 196 -15.11 23.10 -9.27
CA PHE A 196 -14.70 22.03 -8.39
C PHE A 196 -13.20 22.02 -8.17
N GLU A 197 -12.79 21.61 -6.98
CA GLU A 197 -11.40 21.64 -6.57
C GLU A 197 -10.94 20.23 -6.18
N LEU A 198 -9.87 19.78 -6.82
CA LEU A 198 -9.20 18.52 -6.52
C LEU A 198 -8.00 18.78 -5.61
N LEU A 199 -7.83 17.92 -4.60
CA LEU A 199 -6.67 17.88 -3.73
C LEU A 199 -6.13 16.45 -3.72
N PHE A 200 -4.96 16.22 -4.30
CA PHE A 200 -4.41 14.88 -4.45
C PHE A 200 -2.90 14.83 -4.27
N VAL A 201 -2.41 13.62 -4.03
CA VAL A 201 -1.00 13.24 -3.98
C VAL A 201 -0.72 12.16 -5.01
N ILE A 202 0.55 11.97 -5.34
CA ILE A 202 1.02 10.80 -6.07
C ILE A 202 1.96 10.04 -5.14
N SER A 203 1.56 8.85 -4.72
CA SER A 203 2.26 8.06 -3.71
C SER A 203 2.31 6.59 -4.08
N THR A 204 3.08 5.81 -3.34
CA THR A 204 3.08 4.35 -3.41
C THR A 204 1.72 3.74 -3.01
N ASP A 205 1.54 2.44 -3.26
CA ASP A 205 0.39 1.65 -2.79
C ASP A 205 0.15 1.84 -1.29
N LEU A 206 1.21 1.81 -0.48
CA LEU A 206 1.20 2.03 0.98
C LEU A 206 1.02 3.49 1.41
N GLY A 207 1.18 4.46 0.50
CA GLY A 207 1.20 5.88 0.86
C GLY A 207 2.40 6.31 1.71
N ASP A 208 3.39 5.43 1.91
CA ASP A 208 4.58 5.66 2.73
C ASP A 208 5.64 6.54 2.05
N SER A 209 5.57 6.65 0.71
CA SER A 209 6.45 7.49 -0.09
C SER A 209 5.69 8.24 -1.19
N LEU A 210 6.08 9.48 -1.42
CA LEU A 210 5.57 10.32 -2.51
C LEU A 210 6.43 10.13 -3.76
N LEU A 211 5.82 10.29 -4.93
CA LEU A 211 6.55 10.33 -6.20
C LEU A 211 7.47 11.55 -6.23
N VAL A 212 8.76 11.31 -6.46
CA VAL A 212 9.75 12.35 -6.74
C VAL A 212 10.31 12.05 -8.14
N PRO A 213 9.71 12.62 -9.20
CA PRO A 213 10.19 12.36 -10.54
C PRO A 213 11.47 13.18 -10.80
N ASP A 214 12.31 12.73 -11.75
CA ASP A 214 13.50 13.50 -12.18
C ASP A 214 13.10 14.78 -12.91
N GLU A 215 12.07 14.68 -13.77
CA GLU A 215 11.47 15.78 -14.52
C GLU A 215 10.01 16.00 -14.10
N PRO A 216 9.49 17.25 -14.17
CA PRO A 216 8.08 17.51 -13.86
C PRO A 216 7.13 16.65 -14.68
N LEU A 217 6.26 15.91 -13.99
CA LEU A 217 5.32 15.00 -14.61
C LEU A 217 4.01 15.73 -14.93
N GLU A 218 3.64 15.78 -16.20
CA GLU A 218 2.41 16.45 -16.63
C GLU A 218 1.16 15.69 -16.15
N ILE A 219 0.19 16.43 -15.60
CA ILE A 219 -1.08 15.90 -15.10
C ILE A 219 -2.21 16.23 -16.07
N ASN A 220 -2.90 15.19 -16.51
CA ASN A 220 -4.06 15.24 -17.38
C ASN A 220 -5.34 15.03 -16.57
N VAL A 221 -6.22 16.04 -16.58
CA VAL A 221 -7.56 15.93 -15.98
C VAL A 221 -8.61 15.99 -17.08
N ARG A 222 -9.46 14.96 -17.15
CA ARG A 222 -10.50 14.83 -18.18
C ARG A 222 -11.84 14.51 -17.52
N ALA A 223 -12.91 15.11 -18.03
CA ALA A 223 -14.28 14.75 -17.69
C ALA A 223 -14.85 13.82 -18.77
N ALA A 224 -15.38 12.68 -18.37
CA ALA A 224 -16.11 11.74 -19.20
C ALA A 224 -17.60 11.84 -18.88
N LEU A 225 -18.40 12.12 -19.90
CA LEU A 225 -19.85 12.25 -19.81
C LEU A 225 -20.48 11.08 -20.57
N PRO A 226 -21.00 10.05 -19.87
CA PRO A 226 -21.73 8.97 -20.50
C PRO A 226 -23.00 9.52 -21.17
N THR A 227 -23.24 9.14 -22.41
CA THR A 227 -24.52 9.33 -23.10
C THR A 227 -25.09 7.98 -23.51
N ALA A 228 -26.33 7.94 -23.99
CA ALA A 228 -26.98 6.68 -24.38
C ALA A 228 -26.22 5.87 -25.45
N SER A 229 -25.36 6.51 -26.26
CA SER A 229 -24.65 5.85 -27.38
C SER A 229 -23.12 5.97 -27.33
N LYS A 230 -22.57 6.92 -26.58
CA LYS A 230 -21.12 7.16 -26.49
C LYS A 230 -20.72 7.91 -25.23
N THR A 231 -19.44 7.87 -24.88
CA THR A 231 -18.88 8.76 -23.86
C THR A 231 -18.28 9.99 -24.52
N ILE A 232 -18.67 11.18 -24.08
CA ILE A 232 -18.05 12.44 -24.51
C ILE A 232 -16.94 12.78 -23.51
N THR A 233 -15.71 12.89 -23.98
CA THR A 233 -14.56 13.27 -23.17
C THR A 233 -14.23 14.75 -23.36
N VAL A 234 -14.13 15.49 -22.26
CA VAL A 234 -13.82 16.92 -22.22
C VAL A 234 -12.50 17.11 -21.46
N PRO A 235 -11.43 17.64 -22.10
CA PRO A 235 -10.21 17.98 -21.38
C PRO A 235 -10.47 19.17 -20.44
N LEU A 236 -10.05 19.03 -19.19
CA LEU A 236 -10.14 20.07 -18.17
C LEU A 236 -8.80 20.77 -17.93
N THR A 237 -7.70 20.12 -18.33
CA THR A 237 -6.37 20.72 -18.48
C THR A 237 -6.00 20.85 -19.96
N LYS A 238 -5.26 21.91 -20.29
CA LYS A 238 -4.52 22.04 -21.56
C LYS A 238 -3.13 21.44 -21.40
N ASN A 239 -2.52 21.04 -22.52
CA ASN A 239 -1.13 20.59 -22.51
C ASN A 239 -0.21 21.67 -21.92
N GLY A 240 0.70 21.27 -21.03
CA GLY A 240 1.62 22.13 -20.30
C GLY A 240 0.99 22.98 -19.20
N GLN A 241 -0.24 22.69 -18.76
CA GLN A 241 -0.93 23.53 -17.76
C GLN A 241 -0.70 23.09 -16.31
N LEU A 242 -0.58 21.78 -16.05
CA LEU A 242 -0.57 21.24 -14.70
C LEU A 242 0.51 20.17 -14.58
N PHE A 243 1.36 20.28 -13.56
CA PHE A 243 2.50 19.39 -13.35
C PHE A 243 2.60 18.96 -11.89
N TRP A 244 3.05 17.72 -11.69
CA TRP A 244 3.62 17.23 -10.46
C TRP A 244 5.14 17.42 -10.49
N LYS A 245 5.66 18.29 -9.63
CA LYS A 245 7.07 18.69 -9.63
C LYS A 245 7.91 17.83 -8.66
N PRO A 246 9.24 17.75 -8.88
CA PRO A 246 10.14 17.18 -7.88
C PRO A 246 9.94 17.84 -6.51
N GLY A 247 9.85 17.02 -5.45
CA GLY A 247 9.61 17.49 -4.08
C GLY A 247 8.18 17.96 -3.77
N GLN A 248 7.26 17.94 -4.75
CA GLN A 248 5.87 18.27 -4.51
C GLN A 248 5.23 17.25 -3.57
N ARG A 249 4.54 17.74 -2.54
CA ARG A 249 3.88 16.89 -1.53
C ARG A 249 2.39 16.74 -1.74
N VAL A 250 1.78 17.75 -2.35
CA VAL A 250 0.35 17.81 -2.61
C VAL A 250 0.10 18.70 -3.81
N LEU A 251 -0.93 18.37 -4.58
CA LEU A 251 -1.39 19.19 -5.70
C LEU A 251 -2.85 19.56 -5.48
N LYS A 252 -3.10 20.87 -5.51
CA LYS A 252 -4.42 21.48 -5.33
C LYS A 252 -4.77 22.28 -6.58
N GLN A 253 -5.84 21.91 -7.28
CA GLN A 253 -6.24 22.57 -8.53
C GLN A 253 -7.76 22.72 -8.63
N GLY A 254 -8.20 23.93 -8.96
CA GLY A 254 -9.59 24.26 -9.29
C GLY A 254 -9.87 24.11 -10.78
N PHE A 255 -11.06 23.63 -11.12
CA PHE A 255 -11.54 23.42 -12.47
C PHE A 255 -12.93 24.01 -12.65
N SER A 256 -13.23 24.46 -13.87
CA SER A 256 -14.56 24.93 -14.26
C SER A 256 -14.80 24.59 -15.73
N SER A 257 -15.97 24.07 -16.06
CA SER A 257 -16.34 23.77 -17.45
C SER A 257 -17.85 23.97 -17.63
N MET A 258 -18.24 24.67 -18.70
CA MET A 258 -19.65 24.86 -19.04
C MET A 258 -20.33 23.52 -19.39
N ILE A 259 -19.60 22.60 -20.02
CA ILE A 259 -20.14 21.28 -20.40
C ILE A 259 -20.39 20.43 -19.15
N VAL A 260 -19.42 20.40 -18.22
CA VAL A 260 -19.57 19.70 -16.93
C VAL A 260 -20.70 20.33 -16.11
N SER A 261 -20.76 21.67 -16.07
CA SER A 261 -21.81 22.39 -15.35
C SER A 261 -23.20 22.05 -15.89
N ALA A 262 -23.37 22.04 -17.21
CA ALA A 262 -24.64 21.69 -17.84
C ALA A 262 -25.04 20.23 -17.59
N ALA A 263 -24.08 19.30 -17.52
CA ALA A 263 -24.36 17.91 -17.20
C ALA A 263 -24.86 17.75 -15.77
N ILE A 264 -24.17 18.36 -14.80
CA ILE A 264 -24.56 18.34 -13.39
C ILE A 264 -25.92 19.03 -13.19
N ASP A 265 -26.15 20.19 -13.82
CA ASP A 265 -27.46 20.89 -13.75
C ASP A 265 -28.60 20.06 -14.38
N CYS A 266 -28.30 19.11 -15.27
CA CYS A 266 -29.25 18.13 -15.79
C CYS A 266 -29.37 16.86 -14.92
N GLY A 267 -28.77 16.81 -13.74
CA GLY A 267 -28.76 15.63 -12.87
C GLY A 267 -27.96 14.45 -13.41
N ARG A 268 -26.98 14.69 -14.30
CA ARG A 268 -26.10 13.65 -14.85
C ARG A 268 -24.79 13.58 -14.08
N ALA A 269 -24.42 12.37 -13.69
CA ALA A 269 -23.10 12.07 -13.16
C ALA A 269 -22.02 12.25 -14.25
N VAL A 270 -20.91 12.87 -13.86
CA VAL A 270 -19.73 13.13 -14.69
C VAL A 270 -18.55 12.42 -14.06
N GLU A 271 -17.84 11.60 -14.81
CA GLU A 271 -16.64 10.94 -14.31
C GLU A 271 -15.41 11.82 -14.57
N ILE A 272 -14.61 12.07 -13.55
CA ILE A 272 -13.34 12.79 -13.62
C ILE A 272 -12.21 11.78 -13.56
N CYS A 273 -11.38 11.76 -14.60
CA CYS A 273 -10.15 10.99 -14.65
C CYS A 273 -8.96 11.91 -14.40
N ILE A 274 -8.15 11.58 -13.39
CA ILE A 274 -6.84 12.18 -13.15
C ILE A 274 -5.80 11.15 -13.58
N SER A 275 -4.93 11.53 -14.51
CA SER A 275 -3.92 10.65 -15.09
C SER A 275 -2.67 11.44 -15.46
N VAL A 276 -1.64 10.73 -15.92
CA VAL A 276 -0.43 11.32 -16.51
C VAL A 276 -0.48 11.12 -18.02
N ALA A 277 0.65 11.27 -18.73
CA ALA A 277 0.74 10.86 -20.12
C ALA A 277 0.32 9.38 -20.29
N ASP A 278 -0.27 9.01 -21.43
CA ASP A 278 -0.87 7.69 -21.60
C ASP A 278 0.20 6.59 -21.48
N GLU A 279 1.41 6.83 -22.02
CA GLU A 279 2.58 5.98 -21.91
C GLU A 279 3.17 5.86 -20.49
N LEU A 280 2.77 6.72 -19.56
CA LEU A 280 3.18 6.64 -18.14
C LEU A 280 2.02 6.19 -17.23
N SER A 281 0.84 5.91 -17.80
CA SER A 281 -0.35 5.52 -17.03
C SER A 281 -0.53 4.00 -17.02
N ALA A 282 -0.79 3.41 -15.85
CA ALA A 282 -1.23 2.01 -15.78
C ALA A 282 -2.73 1.90 -16.12
N ARG A 283 -3.08 1.67 -17.39
CA ARG A 283 -4.49 1.62 -17.84
C ARG A 283 -4.95 0.24 -18.27
N SER A 284 -4.01 -0.63 -18.64
CA SER A 284 -4.27 -1.96 -19.15
C SER A 284 -3.33 -2.99 -18.54
N ALA A 285 -3.71 -4.26 -18.66
CA ALA A 285 -2.84 -5.37 -18.34
C ALA A 285 -1.54 -5.33 -19.15
N GLN A 286 -1.59 -4.90 -20.44
CA GLN A 286 -0.39 -4.75 -21.26
C GLN A 286 0.55 -3.68 -20.70
N ASP A 287 0.02 -2.54 -20.22
CA ASP A 287 0.88 -1.50 -19.65
C ASP A 287 1.65 -2.04 -18.46
N VAL A 288 0.96 -2.74 -17.55
CA VAL A 288 1.50 -3.27 -16.30
C VAL A 288 2.49 -4.42 -16.55
N LEU A 289 2.24 -5.25 -17.56
CA LEU A 289 3.04 -6.43 -17.87
C LEU A 289 4.02 -6.23 -19.03
N ASP A 290 4.17 -5.02 -19.57
CA ASP A 290 5.09 -4.77 -20.68
C ASP A 290 6.56 -5.06 -20.27
N PRO A 291 7.19 -6.12 -20.80
CA PRO A 291 8.57 -6.46 -20.44
C PRO A 291 9.59 -5.44 -20.96
N GLY A 292 9.22 -4.67 -21.99
CA GLY A 292 10.01 -3.60 -22.57
C GLY A 292 9.91 -2.28 -21.81
N LYS A 293 9.01 -2.18 -20.83
CA LYS A 293 8.82 -0.96 -20.05
C LYS A 293 10.08 -0.62 -19.25
N LYS A 294 10.54 0.62 -19.39
CA LYS A 294 11.74 1.13 -18.71
C LYS A 294 11.44 2.12 -17.58
N THR A 295 10.26 2.73 -17.61
CA THR A 295 9.85 3.77 -16.69
C THR A 295 8.66 3.30 -15.87
N GLY A 296 8.63 3.65 -14.59
CA GLY A 296 7.49 3.33 -13.75
C GLY A 296 6.18 3.95 -14.22
N LEU A 297 5.09 3.33 -13.80
CA LEU A 297 3.73 3.73 -14.12
C LEU A 297 3.08 4.47 -12.96
N VAL A 298 2.12 5.32 -13.31
CA VAL A 298 1.19 5.97 -12.38
C VAL A 298 -0.22 5.46 -12.65
N MET A 299 -0.84 4.82 -11.66
CA MET A 299 -2.22 4.36 -11.71
C MET A 299 -3.18 5.57 -11.71
N PRO A 300 -4.03 5.73 -12.74
CA PRO A 300 -5.02 6.79 -12.79
C PRO A 300 -6.06 6.67 -11.66
N LEU A 301 -6.70 7.79 -11.37
CA LEU A 301 -7.81 7.89 -10.42
C LEU A 301 -9.08 8.34 -11.14
N PHE A 302 -10.20 7.70 -10.83
CA PHE A 302 -11.52 8.10 -11.32
C PHE A 302 -12.42 8.52 -10.15
N LEU A 303 -13.16 9.61 -10.34
CA LEU A 303 -14.10 10.17 -9.37
C LEU A 303 -15.42 10.47 -10.07
N THR A 304 -16.55 10.32 -9.41
CA THR A 304 -17.84 10.76 -9.94
C THR A 304 -18.17 12.16 -9.41
N LEU A 305 -18.73 13.04 -10.24
CA LEU A 305 -19.34 14.32 -9.84
C LEU A 305 -20.80 14.31 -10.29
N ASP A 306 -21.75 14.37 -9.37
CA ASP A 306 -23.20 14.36 -9.68
C ASP A 306 -23.94 15.61 -9.16
N GLY A 307 -23.20 16.56 -8.58
CA GLY A 307 -23.75 17.80 -8.02
C GLY A 307 -24.08 17.74 -6.54
N ASN A 308 -24.13 16.55 -5.94
CA ASN A 308 -24.24 16.37 -4.50
C ASN A 308 -23.05 15.55 -3.98
N MET A 309 -22.06 16.24 -3.43
CA MET A 309 -20.84 15.58 -2.94
C MET A 309 -20.96 15.08 -1.50
N ASP A 310 -22.09 15.33 -0.83
CA ASP A 310 -22.28 14.86 0.54
C ASP A 310 -22.28 13.33 0.55
N GLY A 311 -21.31 12.74 1.25
CA GLY A 311 -21.15 11.29 1.38
C GLY A 311 -20.33 10.61 0.28
N GLN A 312 -19.71 11.35 -0.65
CA GLN A 312 -18.77 10.72 -1.59
C GLN A 312 -17.44 10.42 -0.89
N GLU A 313 -17.32 9.22 -0.32
CA GLU A 313 -16.12 8.77 0.40
C GLU A 313 -15.24 7.81 -0.41
N VAL A 314 -15.50 7.66 -1.72
CA VAL A 314 -14.85 6.64 -2.53
C VAL A 314 -14.30 7.17 -3.85
N SER A 315 -13.32 6.43 -4.37
CA SER A 315 -12.72 6.62 -5.68
C SER A 315 -12.67 5.29 -6.46
N VAL A 316 -12.41 5.34 -7.77
CA VAL A 316 -12.44 4.17 -8.64
C VAL A 316 -11.11 3.98 -9.35
N ARG A 317 -10.61 2.74 -9.34
CA ARG A 317 -9.52 2.25 -10.19
C ARG A 317 -10.09 1.49 -11.36
N LYS A 318 -9.49 1.67 -12.54
CA LYS A 318 -9.94 1.03 -13.78
C LYS A 318 -8.75 0.46 -14.55
N ILE A 319 -8.84 -0.83 -14.90
CA ILE A 319 -7.81 -1.53 -15.69
C ILE A 319 -8.50 -2.31 -16.81
N ILE A 320 -8.00 -2.18 -18.03
CA ILE A 320 -8.43 -2.98 -19.19
C ILE A 320 -7.71 -4.33 -19.14
N LEU A 321 -8.46 -5.44 -19.14
CA LEU A 321 -7.93 -6.79 -18.95
C LEU A 321 -7.61 -7.54 -20.26
N GLY A 322 -7.47 -6.86 -21.39
CA GLY A 322 -7.20 -7.50 -22.69
C GLY A 322 -6.83 -6.52 -23.79
N GLU A 323 -6.32 -7.03 -24.91
CA GLU A 323 -5.84 -6.21 -26.05
C GLU A 323 -6.98 -5.72 -26.96
N ASP A 324 -8.10 -6.45 -26.98
CA ASP A 324 -9.27 -6.10 -27.80
C ASP A 324 -9.91 -4.80 -27.28
N PRO A 325 -10.32 -3.86 -28.15
CA PRO A 325 -11.16 -2.72 -27.77
C PRO A 325 -12.44 -3.08 -26.98
N ARG A 326 -12.90 -4.35 -27.05
CA ARG A 326 -14.03 -4.92 -26.30
C ARG A 326 -13.61 -5.62 -25.01
N ALA A 327 -12.32 -5.60 -24.66
CA ALA A 327 -11.82 -6.25 -23.47
C ALA A 327 -12.55 -5.71 -22.22
N PRO A 328 -12.81 -6.59 -21.23
CA PRO A 328 -13.53 -6.19 -20.04
C PRO A 328 -12.70 -5.20 -19.22
N TRP A 329 -13.40 -4.22 -18.67
CA TRP A 329 -12.84 -3.34 -17.66
C TRP A 329 -13.01 -3.98 -16.29
N LEU A 330 -11.91 -4.07 -15.55
CA LEU A 330 -11.97 -4.19 -14.10
C LEU A 330 -12.20 -2.81 -13.52
N GLN A 331 -13.24 -2.66 -12.70
CA GLN A 331 -13.51 -1.45 -11.94
C GLN A 331 -13.57 -1.78 -10.46
N ILE A 332 -12.72 -1.14 -9.68
CA ILE A 332 -12.61 -1.35 -8.23
C ILE A 332 -12.82 -0.03 -7.53
N VAL A 333 -13.81 0.01 -6.66
CA VAL A 333 -14.03 1.11 -5.73
C VAL A 333 -13.09 0.91 -4.52
N GLU A 334 -12.41 1.99 -4.15
CA GLU A 334 -11.57 2.07 -2.95
C GLU A 334 -11.89 3.36 -2.17
N ASP A 335 -11.53 3.40 -0.90
CA ASP A 335 -11.72 4.59 -0.07
C ASP A 335 -10.99 5.80 -0.64
N LEU A 336 -11.57 6.97 -0.43
CA LEU A 336 -10.97 8.25 -0.72
C LEU A 336 -10.42 8.85 0.57
N GLY A 337 -9.16 9.30 0.52
CA GLY A 337 -8.50 10.01 1.62
C GLY A 337 -7.38 9.20 2.24
N GLU A 338 -6.99 9.56 3.46
CA GLU A 338 -6.12 8.69 4.24
C GLU A 338 -6.87 7.40 4.61
N PRO A 339 -6.26 6.22 4.39
CA PRO A 339 -6.93 4.94 4.67
C PRO A 339 -7.42 4.88 6.11
N LYS A 340 -8.73 4.69 6.32
CA LYS A 340 -9.24 4.21 7.62
C LYS A 340 -8.75 2.78 7.89
N SER A 341 -8.48 2.02 6.83
CA SER A 341 -8.03 0.63 6.85
C SER A 341 -7.21 0.27 5.61
N LEU A 342 -6.17 -0.55 5.81
CA LEU A 342 -5.34 -1.10 4.74
C LEU A 342 -6.12 -2.00 3.77
N ALA A 343 -7.23 -2.59 4.23
CA ALA A 343 -8.09 -3.46 3.42
C ALA A 343 -8.90 -2.69 2.36
N ARG A 344 -8.97 -1.36 2.45
CA ARG A 344 -9.83 -0.51 1.61
C ARG A 344 -9.13 0.10 0.39
N HIS A 345 -7.94 -0.36 0.03
CA HIS A 345 -7.18 0.13 -1.13
C HIS A 345 -6.59 -0.98 -2.02
N VAL A 346 -6.25 -0.60 -3.25
CA VAL A 346 -5.55 -1.43 -4.23
C VAL A 346 -4.04 -1.52 -3.92
N TRP A 347 -3.48 -2.71 -4.15
CA TRP A 347 -2.07 -3.07 -3.90
C TRP A 347 -1.35 -3.55 -5.16
N ASP A 348 -0.05 -3.27 -5.26
CA ASP A 348 0.79 -3.61 -6.42
C ASP A 348 0.78 -5.13 -6.74
N GLY A 349 0.92 -5.97 -5.71
CA GLY A 349 0.93 -7.41 -5.89
C GLY A 349 -0.39 -7.92 -6.48
N GLY A 350 -1.52 -7.37 -6.03
CA GLY A 350 -2.83 -7.69 -6.56
C GLY A 350 -3.05 -7.15 -7.98
N VAL A 351 -2.57 -5.94 -8.30
CA VAL A 351 -2.64 -5.35 -9.66
C VAL A 351 -1.86 -6.21 -10.66
N VAL A 352 -0.62 -6.59 -10.33
CA VAL A 352 0.20 -7.43 -11.21
C VAL A 352 -0.41 -8.82 -11.35
N ALA A 353 -0.91 -9.40 -10.25
CA ALA A 353 -1.56 -10.71 -10.27
C ALA A 353 -2.80 -10.72 -11.16
N VAL A 354 -3.69 -9.73 -11.05
CA VAL A 354 -4.90 -9.68 -11.88
C VAL A 354 -4.58 -9.46 -13.36
N CYS A 355 -3.58 -8.63 -13.68
CA CYS A 355 -3.13 -8.47 -15.06
C CYS A 355 -2.60 -9.80 -15.60
N GLY A 356 -1.84 -10.55 -14.79
CA GLY A 356 -1.33 -11.87 -15.16
C GLY A 356 -2.45 -12.89 -15.38
N LEU A 357 -3.42 -12.94 -14.46
CA LEU A 357 -4.61 -13.79 -14.59
C LEU A 357 -5.39 -13.48 -15.86
N ALA A 358 -5.58 -12.20 -16.17
CA ALA A 358 -6.27 -11.75 -17.37
C ALA A 358 -5.60 -12.21 -18.67
N GLU A 359 -4.27 -12.26 -18.72
CA GLU A 359 -3.58 -12.81 -19.89
C GLU A 359 -3.72 -14.34 -20.00
N THR A 360 -3.89 -15.06 -18.88
CA THR A 360 -4.15 -16.52 -18.94
C THR A 360 -5.48 -16.85 -19.63
N THR A 361 -6.44 -15.92 -19.63
CA THR A 361 -7.76 -16.09 -20.25
C THR A 361 -7.79 -15.71 -21.72
N GLN A 362 -6.70 -15.16 -22.26
CA GLN A 362 -6.58 -14.77 -23.66
C GLN A 362 -6.10 -15.94 -24.54
N LYS A 363 -6.37 -15.84 -25.85
CA LYS A 363 -5.96 -16.84 -26.85
C LYS A 363 -4.43 -16.96 -26.96
N THR A 364 -3.74 -15.83 -26.82
CA THR A 364 -2.29 -15.73 -26.92
C THR A 364 -1.79 -15.11 -25.63
N MET A 365 -0.76 -15.71 -25.04
CA MET A 365 -0.04 -15.17 -23.88
C MET A 365 1.26 -14.52 -24.36
N THR A 366 1.57 -13.33 -23.84
CA THR A 366 2.74 -12.54 -24.24
C THR A 366 3.52 -12.07 -23.01
N GLY A 367 4.84 -11.88 -23.14
CA GLY A 367 5.66 -11.31 -22.08
C GLY A 367 5.61 -12.11 -20.74
N PRO A 368 5.46 -11.44 -19.58
CA PRO A 368 5.43 -12.09 -18.27
C PRO A 368 4.35 -13.16 -18.11
N SER A 369 3.25 -13.15 -18.87
CA SER A 369 2.24 -14.21 -18.73
C SER A 369 2.73 -15.58 -19.16
N GLN A 370 3.77 -15.67 -19.99
CA GLN A 370 4.41 -16.94 -20.34
C GLN A 370 5.26 -17.54 -19.21
N GLY A 371 5.31 -16.91 -18.04
CA GLY A 371 5.99 -17.46 -16.90
C GLY A 371 5.31 -18.72 -16.36
N GLU A 372 6.12 -19.63 -15.82
CA GLU A 372 5.68 -20.96 -15.39
C GLU A 372 4.52 -20.92 -14.38
N CYS A 373 4.43 -19.87 -13.53
CA CYS A 373 3.41 -19.81 -12.50
C CYS A 373 2.03 -19.51 -13.09
N LEU A 374 1.96 -18.56 -14.02
CA LEU A 374 0.72 -18.21 -14.73
C LEU A 374 0.29 -19.34 -15.67
N ILE A 375 1.23 -20.06 -16.27
CA ILE A 375 0.95 -21.30 -17.01
C ILE A 375 0.35 -22.37 -16.10
N ALA A 376 0.93 -22.59 -14.91
CA ALA A 376 0.47 -23.64 -13.99
C ALA A 376 -0.98 -23.43 -13.52
N ILE A 377 -1.41 -22.18 -13.33
CA ILE A 377 -2.79 -21.89 -12.91
C ILE A 377 -3.75 -21.78 -14.10
N LYS A 378 -3.27 -21.51 -15.33
CA LYS A 378 -4.10 -21.40 -16.53
C LYS A 378 -5.01 -22.61 -16.69
N ASP A 379 -4.47 -23.82 -16.58
CA ASP A 379 -5.23 -25.06 -16.75
C ASP A 379 -6.40 -25.19 -15.76
N VAL A 380 -6.25 -24.63 -14.55
CA VAL A 380 -7.31 -24.59 -13.55
C VAL A 380 -8.37 -23.57 -13.95
N LEU A 381 -7.95 -22.36 -14.29
CA LEU A 381 -8.83 -21.22 -14.59
C LEU A 381 -9.63 -21.41 -15.89
N THR A 382 -9.02 -22.02 -16.90
CA THR A 382 -9.64 -22.27 -18.21
C THR A 382 -10.30 -23.65 -18.31
N SER A 383 -10.30 -24.43 -17.22
CA SER A 383 -10.93 -25.76 -17.20
C SER A 383 -12.40 -25.67 -17.59
N PRO A 384 -12.95 -26.58 -18.42
CA PRO A 384 -14.37 -26.55 -18.78
C PRO A 384 -15.30 -27.05 -17.66
N LYS A 385 -14.74 -27.54 -16.54
CA LYS A 385 -15.49 -28.07 -15.39
C LYS A 385 -15.99 -26.93 -14.48
N PRO A 386 -16.92 -27.20 -13.54
CA PRO A 386 -17.20 -26.28 -12.44
C PRO A 386 -15.92 -25.90 -11.73
N LEU A 387 -15.84 -24.65 -11.29
CA LEU A 387 -14.63 -24.09 -10.70
C LEU A 387 -14.99 -23.28 -9.46
N ASN A 388 -14.41 -23.64 -8.32
CA ASN A 388 -14.56 -22.91 -7.07
C ASN A 388 -13.22 -22.29 -6.66
N ILE A 389 -13.19 -20.96 -6.56
CA ILE A 389 -12.03 -20.18 -6.13
C ILE A 389 -12.33 -19.54 -4.78
N LEU A 390 -11.39 -19.67 -3.84
CA LEU A 390 -11.42 -18.99 -2.54
C LEU A 390 -10.30 -17.95 -2.50
N GLU A 391 -10.64 -16.69 -2.22
CA GLU A 391 -9.67 -15.62 -1.98
C GLU A 391 -9.55 -15.34 -0.47
N LEU A 392 -8.33 -15.35 0.07
CA LEU A 392 -8.03 -14.94 1.44
C LEU A 392 -7.45 -13.53 1.47
N GLY A 393 -7.94 -12.68 2.40
CA GLY A 393 -7.46 -11.31 2.55
C GLY A 393 -7.76 -10.47 1.30
N CYS A 394 -9.01 -10.50 0.83
CA CYS A 394 -9.37 -9.91 -0.45
C CYS A 394 -9.30 -8.37 -0.50
N GLY A 395 -9.33 -7.70 0.66
CA GLY A 395 -9.48 -6.25 0.76
C GLY A 395 -10.66 -5.76 -0.06
N VAL A 396 -10.38 -4.93 -1.08
CA VAL A 396 -11.38 -4.41 -2.03
C VAL A 396 -11.90 -5.44 -3.05
N GLY A 397 -11.40 -6.68 -3.04
CA GLY A 397 -11.81 -7.78 -3.91
C GLY A 397 -11.06 -7.84 -5.24
N LEU A 398 -9.84 -7.30 -5.31
CA LEU A 398 -9.14 -7.08 -6.57
C LEU A 398 -8.88 -8.37 -7.36
N LEU A 399 -8.47 -9.46 -6.69
CA LEU A 399 -8.08 -10.69 -7.37
C LEU A 399 -9.31 -11.48 -7.84
N GLY A 400 -10.31 -11.64 -6.97
CA GLY A 400 -11.55 -12.35 -7.25
C GLY A 400 -12.42 -11.68 -8.31
N LEU A 401 -12.64 -10.36 -8.18
CA LEU A 401 -13.35 -9.58 -9.19
C LEU A 401 -12.56 -9.48 -10.48
N GLY A 402 -11.24 -9.40 -10.35
CA GLY A 402 -10.29 -9.48 -11.44
C GLY A 402 -10.44 -10.72 -12.30
N PHE A 403 -10.43 -11.89 -11.65
CA PHE A 403 -10.68 -13.17 -12.33
C PHE A 403 -12.08 -13.19 -12.96
N ALA A 404 -13.12 -12.74 -12.25
CA ALA A 404 -14.48 -12.74 -12.79
C ALA A 404 -14.60 -11.86 -14.04
N ALA A 405 -14.02 -10.66 -14.03
CA ALA A 405 -13.96 -9.79 -15.20
C ALA A 405 -13.13 -10.41 -16.33
N ALA A 406 -11.97 -10.99 -16.04
CA ALA A 406 -11.13 -11.67 -17.02
C ALA A 406 -11.82 -12.89 -17.66
N SER A 407 -12.65 -13.60 -16.89
CA SER A 407 -13.37 -14.80 -17.32
C SER A 407 -14.39 -14.52 -18.43
N ALA A 408 -14.86 -13.27 -18.57
CA ALA A 408 -15.75 -12.86 -19.65
C ALA A 408 -15.15 -13.02 -21.06
N GLN A 409 -13.82 -13.11 -21.13
CA GLN A 409 -13.08 -13.35 -22.37
C GLN A 409 -13.12 -14.83 -22.79
N ILE A 410 -13.51 -15.74 -21.90
CA ILE A 410 -13.64 -17.16 -22.18
C ILE A 410 -15.11 -17.54 -22.26
N ARG A 411 -15.49 -18.27 -23.31
CA ARG A 411 -16.83 -18.84 -23.42
C ARG A 411 -16.89 -20.14 -22.63
N PHE A 412 -17.46 -20.09 -21.43
CA PHE A 412 -17.79 -21.28 -20.66
C PHE A 412 -19.23 -21.74 -20.93
N SER A 413 -19.50 -23.03 -20.71
CA SER A 413 -20.87 -23.54 -20.75
C SER A 413 -21.64 -22.97 -19.55
N THR A 414 -22.85 -22.47 -19.79
CA THR A 414 -23.76 -21.97 -18.75
C THR A 414 -24.31 -23.08 -17.85
N GLU A 415 -24.04 -24.35 -18.18
CA GLU A 415 -24.46 -25.51 -17.38
C GLU A 415 -23.60 -25.73 -16.13
N HIS A 416 -22.41 -25.12 -16.06
CA HIS A 416 -21.46 -25.33 -14.98
C HIS A 416 -21.21 -24.03 -14.22
N GLU A 417 -21.62 -24.00 -12.95
CA GLU A 417 -21.42 -22.85 -12.07
C GLU A 417 -19.93 -22.66 -11.74
N ARG A 418 -19.49 -21.40 -11.76
CA ARG A 418 -18.19 -20.96 -11.27
C ARG A 418 -18.41 -20.08 -10.06
N THR A 419 -17.75 -20.36 -8.96
CA THR A 419 -17.84 -19.54 -7.76
C THR A 419 -16.49 -18.90 -7.46
N VAL A 420 -16.51 -17.61 -7.15
CA VAL A 420 -15.45 -16.95 -6.40
C VAL A 420 -16.01 -16.51 -5.06
N LEU A 421 -15.48 -17.06 -3.98
CA LEU A 421 -15.75 -16.61 -2.63
C LEU A 421 -14.58 -15.77 -2.14
N MET A 422 -14.83 -14.51 -1.86
CA MET A 422 -13.84 -13.60 -1.29
C MET A 422 -13.98 -13.58 0.23
N THR A 423 -12.86 -13.54 0.94
CA THR A 423 -12.85 -13.52 2.40
C THR A 423 -11.84 -12.52 2.94
N ASP A 424 -12.21 -11.84 4.00
CA ASP A 424 -11.38 -10.90 4.76
C ASP A 424 -12.03 -10.68 6.13
N LEU A 425 -11.43 -9.83 6.96
CA LEU A 425 -12.08 -9.33 8.16
C LEU A 425 -13.36 -8.57 7.81
N GLN A 426 -14.27 -8.49 8.78
CA GLN A 426 -15.57 -7.80 8.63
C GLN A 426 -15.42 -6.33 8.19
N ASP A 427 -14.28 -5.70 8.48
CA ASP A 427 -13.98 -4.33 8.08
C ASP A 427 -13.97 -4.13 6.54
N ALA A 428 -13.65 -5.17 5.75
CA ALA A 428 -13.66 -5.08 4.30
C ALA A 428 -15.06 -5.28 3.68
N GLU A 429 -16.01 -5.83 4.44
CA GLU A 429 -17.27 -6.37 3.92
C GLU A 429 -18.08 -5.35 3.11
N GLU A 430 -18.24 -4.14 3.65
CA GLU A 430 -18.99 -3.08 2.97
C GLU A 430 -18.40 -2.77 1.59
N GLN A 431 -17.08 -2.60 1.53
CA GLN A 431 -16.38 -2.17 0.32
C GLN A 431 -16.36 -3.27 -0.74
N VAL A 432 -16.07 -4.51 -0.35
CA VAL A 432 -16.06 -5.64 -1.29
C VAL A 432 -17.46 -5.99 -1.78
N ARG A 433 -18.49 -5.94 -0.92
CA ARG A 433 -19.88 -6.16 -1.37
C ARG A 433 -20.36 -5.07 -2.32
N ALA A 434 -19.97 -3.82 -2.09
CA ALA A 434 -20.24 -2.74 -3.03
C ALA A 434 -19.57 -2.99 -4.39
N ASN A 435 -18.34 -3.52 -4.40
CA ASN A 435 -17.66 -3.90 -5.64
C ASN A 435 -18.31 -5.11 -6.33
N ILE A 436 -18.72 -6.15 -5.60
CA ILE A 436 -19.46 -7.30 -6.13
C ILE A 436 -20.74 -6.83 -6.82
N HIS A 437 -21.53 -5.97 -6.17
CA HIS A 437 -22.79 -5.46 -6.74
C HIS A 437 -22.58 -4.64 -8.03
N ARG A 438 -21.42 -4.01 -8.19
CA ARG A 438 -21.06 -3.23 -9.39
C ARG A 438 -20.41 -4.07 -10.48
N ALA A 439 -19.93 -5.27 -10.17
CA ALA A 439 -19.26 -6.14 -11.10
C ALA A 439 -20.23 -6.61 -12.19
N SER A 440 -19.80 -6.53 -13.44
CA SER A 440 -20.49 -7.18 -14.55
C SER A 440 -19.93 -8.59 -14.70
N THR A 441 -20.76 -9.60 -14.43
CA THR A 441 -20.37 -11.01 -14.51
C THR A 441 -21.07 -11.71 -15.66
N GLU A 442 -20.40 -12.72 -16.23
CA GLU A 442 -21.03 -13.60 -17.21
C GLU A 442 -22.06 -14.54 -16.55
N PRO A 443 -23.07 -15.01 -17.30
CA PRO A 443 -23.97 -16.05 -16.83
C PRO A 443 -23.20 -17.28 -16.31
N GLY A 444 -23.54 -17.74 -15.09
CA GLY A 444 -22.88 -18.87 -14.44
C GLY A 444 -21.70 -18.50 -13.54
N MET A 445 -21.31 -17.22 -13.45
CA MET A 445 -20.34 -16.73 -12.45
C MET A 445 -21.06 -16.24 -11.18
N SER A 446 -20.73 -16.86 -10.06
CA SER A 446 -21.23 -16.54 -8.72
C SER A 446 -20.12 -15.87 -7.91
N LEU A 447 -20.41 -14.68 -7.40
CA LEU A 447 -19.50 -13.88 -6.58
C LEU A 447 -20.14 -13.67 -5.21
N ASP A 448 -19.41 -13.99 -4.15
CA ASP A 448 -19.87 -13.73 -2.78
C ASP A 448 -18.71 -13.36 -1.86
N PHE A 449 -19.06 -12.88 -0.67
CA PHE A 449 -18.16 -12.55 0.41
C PHE A 449 -18.59 -13.21 1.71
N GLU A 450 -17.62 -13.77 2.43
CA GLU A 450 -17.79 -14.25 3.81
C GLU A 450 -16.65 -13.73 4.69
N SER A 451 -17.00 -13.18 5.85
CA SER A 451 -15.99 -12.72 6.83
C SER A 451 -15.19 -13.90 7.36
N LEU A 452 -13.87 -13.78 7.36
CA LEU A 452 -12.93 -14.78 7.85
C LEU A 452 -11.75 -14.12 8.55
N ASP A 453 -11.69 -14.28 9.87
CA ASP A 453 -10.49 -14.04 10.65
C ASP A 453 -9.60 -15.29 10.61
N TRP A 454 -8.35 -15.17 10.18
CA TRP A 454 -7.41 -16.29 10.09
C TRP A 454 -7.10 -16.92 11.46
N GLU A 455 -7.24 -16.18 12.55
CA GLU A 455 -7.13 -16.72 13.91
C GLU A 455 -8.27 -17.71 14.24
N GLN A 456 -9.43 -17.49 13.65
CA GLN A 456 -10.59 -18.40 13.72
C GLN A 456 -10.46 -19.51 12.68
N GLY A 457 -10.03 -19.16 11.46
CA GLY A 457 -9.82 -20.09 10.35
C GLY A 457 -8.84 -21.21 10.68
N ARG A 458 -7.71 -20.90 11.34
CA ARG A 458 -6.73 -21.91 11.79
C ARG A 458 -7.27 -22.89 12.82
N GLN A 459 -8.42 -22.59 13.43
CA GLN A 459 -9.12 -23.46 14.38
C GLN A 459 -10.29 -24.21 13.71
N GLY A 460 -10.48 -24.06 12.40
CA GLY A 460 -11.60 -24.67 11.66
C GLY A 460 -12.93 -23.91 11.78
N HIS A 461 -12.91 -22.72 12.39
CA HIS A 461 -14.09 -21.86 12.49
C HIS A 461 -14.28 -21.08 11.18
N PHE A 462 -14.97 -21.71 10.25
CA PHE A 462 -15.40 -21.10 9.00
C PHE A 462 -16.91 -20.89 8.97
N GLY A 463 -17.36 -19.89 8.21
CA GLY A 463 -18.78 -19.72 7.90
C GLY A 463 -19.29 -20.79 6.92
N SER A 464 -20.58 -20.70 6.59
CA SER A 464 -21.25 -21.71 5.78
C SER A 464 -20.79 -21.67 4.32
N ALA A 465 -20.43 -20.50 3.79
CA ALA A 465 -20.00 -20.38 2.41
C ALA A 465 -18.65 -21.07 2.19
N VAL A 466 -17.67 -20.83 3.06
CA VAL A 466 -16.36 -21.50 3.01
C VAL A 466 -16.50 -23.02 3.17
N LYS A 467 -17.44 -23.49 4.00
CA LYS A 467 -17.72 -24.92 4.24
C LYS A 467 -18.51 -25.62 3.14
N ALA A 468 -19.14 -24.87 2.24
CA ALA A 468 -20.14 -25.42 1.33
C ALA A 468 -19.58 -26.33 0.23
N ARG A 469 -18.28 -26.22 -0.09
CA ARG A 469 -17.72 -26.87 -1.29
C ARG A 469 -16.22 -27.12 -1.19
N TYR A 470 -15.74 -27.98 -2.09
CA TYR A 470 -14.32 -28.11 -2.41
C TYR A 470 -13.82 -26.88 -3.17
N TRP A 471 -12.68 -26.33 -2.78
CA TRP A 471 -12.03 -25.20 -3.44
C TRP A 471 -10.92 -25.68 -4.37
N ASP A 472 -11.11 -25.50 -5.69
CA ASP A 472 -10.16 -25.92 -6.73
C ASP A 472 -8.87 -25.08 -6.74
N LEU A 473 -9.00 -23.82 -6.32
CA LEU A 473 -7.90 -22.89 -6.15
C LEU A 473 -8.15 -22.00 -4.94
N ILE A 474 -7.18 -21.94 -4.04
CA ILE A 474 -7.10 -20.89 -3.02
C ILE A 474 -6.11 -19.85 -3.53
N MET A 475 -6.42 -18.57 -3.36
CA MET A 475 -5.54 -17.49 -3.80
C MET A 475 -5.49 -16.32 -2.81
N PHE A 476 -4.38 -15.60 -2.80
CA PHE A 476 -4.24 -14.35 -2.05
C PHE A 476 -3.13 -13.47 -2.62
N SER A 477 -3.22 -12.17 -2.40
CA SER A 477 -2.23 -11.19 -2.85
C SER A 477 -1.83 -10.21 -1.74
N ASP A 478 -0.53 -9.97 -1.57
CA ASP A 478 0.02 -9.01 -0.60
C ASP A 478 -0.42 -9.24 0.87
N CYS A 479 -0.70 -10.49 1.24
CA CYS A 479 -1.09 -10.87 2.60
C CYS A 479 0.09 -11.17 3.55
N THR A 480 1.34 -10.95 3.12
CA THR A 480 2.54 -11.37 3.88
C THR A 480 3.25 -10.24 4.62
N TYR A 481 2.78 -9.00 4.50
CA TYR A 481 3.43 -7.81 5.06
C TYR A 481 3.52 -7.83 6.59
N ASN A 482 2.52 -8.40 7.27
CA ASN A 482 2.50 -8.53 8.72
C ASN A 482 2.96 -9.94 9.12
N VAL A 483 4.18 -10.04 9.64
CA VAL A 483 4.79 -11.32 10.00
C VAL A 483 4.10 -12.01 11.17
N ASP A 484 3.43 -11.26 12.05
CA ASP A 484 2.78 -11.79 13.25
C ASP A 484 1.53 -12.62 12.91
N VAL A 485 0.90 -12.36 11.77
CA VAL A 485 -0.31 -13.09 11.32
C VAL A 485 0.01 -14.28 10.41
N LEU A 486 1.26 -14.47 9.99
CA LEU A 486 1.65 -15.58 9.11
C LEU A 486 1.33 -16.97 9.68
N PRO A 487 1.53 -17.25 10.99
CA PRO A 487 1.10 -18.53 11.57
C PRO A 487 -0.41 -18.76 11.46
N ALA A 488 -1.21 -17.70 11.56
CA ALA A 488 -2.66 -17.78 11.43
C ALA A 488 -3.10 -18.02 9.98
N LEU A 489 -2.48 -17.32 9.03
CA LEU A 489 -2.70 -17.53 7.59
C LEU A 489 -2.36 -18.97 7.18
N VAL A 490 -1.17 -19.46 7.53
CA VAL A 490 -0.73 -20.83 7.17
C VAL A 490 -1.53 -21.91 7.91
N GLY A 491 -1.93 -21.65 9.15
CA GLY A 491 -2.84 -22.51 9.89
C GLY A 491 -4.21 -22.61 9.21
N THR A 492 -4.78 -21.48 8.79
CA THR A 492 -6.03 -21.41 8.03
C THR A 492 -5.95 -22.20 6.73
N LEU A 493 -4.89 -22.00 5.95
CA LEU A 493 -4.62 -22.77 4.74
C LEU A 493 -4.58 -24.28 5.03
N SER A 494 -3.96 -24.69 6.13
CA SER A 494 -3.86 -26.10 6.51
C SER A 494 -5.23 -26.70 6.84
N THR A 495 -6.10 -25.98 7.56
CA THR A 495 -7.45 -26.45 7.85
C THR A 495 -8.35 -26.45 6.61
N LEU A 496 -8.19 -25.47 5.71
CA LEU A 496 -8.85 -25.48 4.40
C LEU A 496 -8.44 -26.70 3.55
N HIS A 497 -7.16 -27.07 3.60
CA HIS A 497 -6.67 -28.29 2.95
C HIS A 497 -7.31 -29.55 3.54
N GLU A 498 -7.42 -29.67 4.87
CA GLU A 498 -8.10 -30.80 5.52
C GLU A 498 -9.56 -30.93 5.06
N MET A 499 -10.26 -29.80 4.93
CA MET A 499 -11.62 -29.77 4.39
C MET A 499 -11.67 -30.21 2.92
N ASN A 500 -10.73 -29.73 2.10
CA ASN A 500 -10.62 -30.15 0.70
C ASN A 500 -10.33 -31.66 0.59
N ALA A 501 -9.42 -32.19 1.40
CA ALA A 501 -9.05 -33.61 1.42
C ALA A 501 -10.20 -34.53 1.85
N ALA A 502 -11.17 -34.01 2.61
CA ALA A 502 -12.38 -34.73 2.98
C ALA A 502 -13.36 -34.95 1.81
N HIS A 503 -13.14 -34.34 0.64
CA HIS A 503 -13.97 -34.53 -0.55
C HIS A 503 -13.46 -35.69 -1.44
N PRO A 504 -14.16 -36.84 -1.51
CA PRO A 504 -13.66 -38.01 -2.22
C PRO A 504 -13.47 -37.77 -3.72
N GLY A 505 -12.36 -38.24 -4.28
CA GLY A 505 -12.08 -38.18 -5.72
C GLY A 505 -11.65 -36.80 -6.24
N LYS A 506 -11.42 -35.83 -5.35
CA LYS A 506 -10.83 -34.53 -5.68
C LYS A 506 -9.30 -34.57 -5.60
N GLY A 507 -8.66 -33.67 -6.34
CA GLY A 507 -7.19 -33.59 -6.47
C GLY A 507 -6.53 -32.88 -5.28
N PRO A 508 -5.24 -32.50 -5.41
CA PRO A 508 -4.54 -31.75 -4.37
C PRO A 508 -5.15 -30.36 -4.19
N THR A 509 -4.99 -29.80 -2.99
CA THR A 509 -5.30 -28.39 -2.75
C THR A 509 -4.24 -27.52 -3.41
N ARG A 510 -4.66 -26.60 -4.27
CA ARG A 510 -3.77 -25.68 -5.00
C ARG A 510 -3.85 -24.29 -4.40
N LEU A 511 -2.70 -23.64 -4.32
CA LEU A 511 -2.55 -22.29 -3.81
C LEU A 511 -1.82 -21.41 -4.83
N PHE A 512 -2.39 -20.25 -5.13
CA PHE A 512 -1.75 -19.18 -5.87
C PHE A 512 -1.49 -17.98 -4.96
N MET A 513 -0.24 -17.57 -4.85
CA MET A 513 0.16 -16.45 -4.00
C MET A 513 0.87 -15.41 -4.85
N ALA A 514 0.43 -14.16 -4.77
CA ALA A 514 1.16 -13.01 -5.28
C ALA A 514 1.66 -12.17 -4.11
N THR A 515 2.92 -11.77 -4.11
CA THR A 515 3.45 -10.85 -3.09
C THR A 515 4.44 -9.90 -3.70
N LYS A 516 4.42 -8.68 -3.21
CA LYS A 516 5.49 -7.73 -3.38
C LYS A 516 6.41 -7.80 -2.16
N PRO A 517 7.64 -8.32 -2.28
CA PRO A 517 8.56 -8.40 -1.14
C PRO A 517 8.94 -7.00 -0.65
N ARG A 518 8.72 -6.70 0.64
CA ARG A 518 9.07 -5.41 1.26
C ARG A 518 10.19 -5.57 2.28
N HIS A 519 10.16 -6.65 3.06
CA HIS A 519 11.19 -6.97 4.04
C HIS A 519 11.55 -8.46 4.05
N SER A 520 12.80 -8.78 4.40
CA SER A 520 13.30 -10.16 4.41
C SER A 520 12.55 -11.07 5.38
N SER A 521 11.92 -10.49 6.40
CA SER A 521 11.10 -11.20 7.40
C SER A 521 9.82 -11.80 6.81
N GLU A 522 9.30 -11.27 5.70
CA GLU A 522 8.13 -11.84 5.02
C GLU A 522 8.41 -13.24 4.44
N ASN A 523 9.69 -13.58 4.22
CA ASN A 523 10.09 -14.89 3.74
C ASN A 523 9.77 -16.02 4.74
N GLU A 524 9.46 -15.70 6.00
CA GLU A 524 9.04 -16.66 7.01
C GLU A 524 7.79 -17.44 6.58
N VAL A 525 6.93 -16.83 5.74
CA VAL A 525 5.75 -17.51 5.18
C VAL A 525 6.13 -18.79 4.45
N PHE A 526 7.26 -18.81 3.74
CA PHE A 526 7.71 -19.97 2.98
C PHE A 526 8.20 -21.10 3.89
N ALA A 527 8.87 -20.76 4.99
CA ALA A 527 9.29 -21.72 6.00
C ALA A 527 8.06 -22.35 6.70
N LEU A 528 7.07 -21.53 7.04
CA LEU A 528 5.81 -21.98 7.63
C LEU A 528 5.00 -22.87 6.67
N LEU A 529 4.88 -22.49 5.40
CA LEU A 529 4.21 -23.30 4.37
C LEU A 529 4.88 -24.68 4.25
N ALA A 530 6.20 -24.71 4.09
CA ALA A 530 6.96 -25.96 3.98
C ALA A 530 6.82 -26.85 5.23
N LYS A 531 6.89 -26.25 6.43
CA LYS A 531 6.68 -26.95 7.71
C LYS A 531 5.29 -27.60 7.81
N ASN A 532 4.29 -26.99 7.19
CA ASN A 532 2.92 -27.49 7.14
C ASN A 532 2.62 -28.34 5.90
N GLY A 533 3.65 -28.83 5.20
CA GLY A 533 3.51 -29.78 4.09
C GLY A 533 3.10 -29.18 2.74
N TRP A 534 3.10 -27.85 2.60
CA TRP A 534 2.90 -27.20 1.32
C TRP A 534 4.17 -27.28 0.47
N VAL A 535 4.03 -27.78 -0.75
CA VAL A 535 5.13 -27.93 -1.70
C VAL A 535 5.06 -26.81 -2.72
N LYS A 536 6.11 -25.96 -2.75
CA LYS A 536 6.27 -24.96 -3.81
C LYS A 536 6.49 -25.67 -5.14
N ARG A 537 5.62 -25.43 -6.11
CA ARG A 537 5.74 -25.94 -7.47
C ARG A 537 6.57 -25.01 -8.34
N VAL A 538 6.19 -23.75 -8.35
CA VAL A 538 6.74 -22.75 -9.26
C VAL A 538 6.88 -21.41 -8.57
N LYS A 539 7.92 -20.65 -8.92
CA LYS A 539 8.07 -19.23 -8.64
C LYS A 539 8.25 -18.50 -9.97
N GLN A 540 7.53 -17.40 -10.13
CA GLN A 540 7.70 -16.46 -11.22
C GLN A 540 7.96 -15.07 -10.65
N VAL A 541 8.86 -14.32 -11.27
CA VAL A 541 9.16 -12.94 -10.89
C VAL A 541 8.72 -12.03 -12.03
N VAL A 542 7.85 -11.07 -11.71
CA VAL A 542 7.41 -10.03 -12.64
C VAL A 542 8.11 -8.75 -12.26
N ARG A 543 8.88 -8.19 -13.19
CA ARG A 543 9.56 -6.91 -13.02
C ARG A 543 8.53 -5.79 -12.98
N LEU A 544 8.70 -4.86 -12.06
CA LEU A 544 7.85 -3.69 -11.89
C LEU A 544 8.73 -2.43 -11.96
N PRO A 545 8.85 -1.77 -13.13
CA PRO A 545 9.61 -0.54 -13.25
C PRO A 545 9.05 0.57 -12.38
N VAL A 546 9.92 1.46 -11.92
CA VAL A 546 9.58 2.54 -10.99
C VAL A 546 10.13 3.87 -11.48
N MET A 547 9.39 4.95 -11.24
CA MET A 547 9.79 6.30 -11.67
C MET A 547 10.69 6.93 -10.60
N GLY A 548 11.90 7.32 -11.00
CA GLY A 548 12.89 7.95 -10.10
C GLY A 548 13.56 6.98 -9.11
N ALA A 549 13.51 5.66 -9.34
CA ALA A 549 14.11 4.65 -8.47
C ALA A 549 14.45 3.34 -9.21
N ASP A 550 15.10 2.41 -8.50
CA ASP A 550 15.38 1.06 -8.99
C ASP A 550 14.10 0.25 -9.22
N ASP A 551 14.16 -0.67 -10.18
CA ASP A 551 13.04 -1.57 -10.45
C ASP A 551 12.70 -2.44 -9.24
N GLN A 552 11.41 -2.70 -9.11
CA GLN A 552 10.89 -3.65 -8.16
C GLN A 552 10.48 -4.95 -8.81
N ARG A 553 9.93 -5.84 -7.98
CA ARG A 553 9.36 -7.09 -8.42
C ARG A 553 8.11 -7.43 -7.64
N VAL A 554 7.18 -8.05 -8.35
CA VAL A 554 6.12 -8.87 -7.75
C VAL A 554 6.49 -10.32 -8.00
N GLU A 555 6.37 -11.13 -6.96
CA GLU A 555 6.68 -12.55 -7.01
C GLU A 555 5.36 -13.35 -6.96
N LEU A 556 5.18 -14.20 -7.96
CA LEU A 556 4.04 -15.10 -8.09
C LEU A 556 4.49 -16.51 -7.75
N TYR A 557 3.67 -17.22 -6.99
CA TYR A 557 3.97 -18.55 -6.50
C TYR A 557 2.78 -19.49 -6.69
N SER A 558 3.10 -20.72 -7.06
CA SER A 558 2.16 -21.84 -7.01
C SER A 558 2.64 -22.85 -5.97
N PHE A 559 1.73 -23.26 -5.08
CA PHE A 559 1.95 -24.33 -4.12
C PHE A 559 0.86 -25.39 -4.24
N GLU A 560 1.19 -26.60 -3.82
CA GLU A 560 0.23 -27.69 -3.69
C GLU A 560 0.40 -28.44 -2.37
N LYS A 561 -0.69 -29.00 -1.87
CA LYS A 561 -0.70 -29.93 -0.75
C LYS A 561 -1.62 -31.11 -1.05
N SER A 562 -1.10 -32.33 -0.88
CA SER A 562 -1.76 -33.60 -1.21
C SER A 562 -2.28 -34.31 0.02
#